data_AF-A0A936AEY8-F1
#
_entry.id   AF-A0A936AEY8-F1
#
_cell.length_a   1.000
_cell.length_b   1.000
_cell.length_c   1.000
_cell.angle_alpha   90.00
_cell.angle_beta   90.00
_cell.angle_gamma   90.00
#
_symmetry.space_group_name_H-M   'P 1'
#
loop_
_entity.id
_entity.type
_entity.pdbx_description
1 polymer ?
#
loop_
_entity_poly.entity_id
_entity_poly.type
_entity_poly.pdbx_seq_one_letter_code
_entity_poly.pdbx_strand_id
1 'polypeptide(L)'
;MVLVVLGTDFALGLNKPKPYLLECSEWLRQNTTTGMRIFSNDKQLIAQTGSPIDLQQVQGAAQLIADRHAPLEDVAYWIIHIKRGQQQLVDDLLEYEDFLTPVQRFENERGDLIVIYRPL
;
A
#
# COMPACT_ATOMS: atom_id res chain seq x y z
N MET A 1 8.77 50.54 2.88
CA MET A 1 8.56 49.43 3.83
C MET A 1 7.15 48.90 3.56
N VAL A 2 7.03 47.72 2.93
CA VAL A 2 6.47 46.47 3.54
C VAL A 2 4.94 46.56 3.67
N LEU A 3 4.08 45.67 3.17
CA LEU A 3 4.18 44.30 2.66
C LEU A 3 2.98 44.09 1.72
N VAL A 4 3.17 43.47 0.56
CA VAL A 4 2.08 43.01 -0.30
C VAL A 4 1.40 41.84 0.42
N VAL A 5 0.13 41.99 0.81
CA VAL A 5 -0.69 40.89 1.31
C VAL A 5 -1.15 40.06 0.11
N LEU A 6 -0.26 39.19 -0.38
CA LEU A 6 -0.62 38.03 -1.20
C LEU A 6 -1.07 36.92 -0.25
N GLY A 7 -2.24 37.09 0.35
CA GLY A 7 -2.96 36.04 1.07
C GLY A 7 -3.84 35.29 0.08
N THR A 8 -3.23 34.67 -0.93
CA THR A 8 -3.91 33.79 -1.89
C THR A 8 -4.56 32.60 -1.19
N ASP A 9 -5.83 32.37 -1.51
CA ASP A 9 -6.67 31.21 -1.23
C ASP A 9 -5.95 29.84 -1.33
N PHE A 10 -5.27 29.42 -0.27
CA PHE A 10 -4.79 28.04 -0.09
C PHE A 10 -5.83 27.16 0.66
N ALA A 11 -7.11 27.53 0.61
CA ALA A 11 -8.16 26.98 1.49
C ALA A 11 -9.07 25.90 0.85
N LEU A 12 -8.73 25.34 -0.32
CA LEU A 12 -9.59 24.33 -0.96
C LEU A 12 -8.78 23.14 -1.51
N GLY A 13 -8.58 22.11 -0.67
CA GLY A 13 -8.44 20.72 -1.14
C GLY A 13 -7.11 20.01 -0.92
N LEU A 14 -6.09 20.66 -0.34
CA LEU A 14 -4.80 20.01 -0.08
C LEU A 14 -4.75 19.38 1.32
N ASN A 15 -4.63 18.04 1.33
CA ASN A 15 -4.19 17.22 2.45
C ASN A 15 -5.08 17.18 3.71
N LYS A 16 -6.30 16.61 3.58
CA LYS A 16 -6.83 15.89 4.74
C LYS A 16 -5.94 14.65 4.98
N PRO A 17 -5.37 14.47 6.18
CA PRO A 17 -4.62 13.25 6.49
C PRO A 17 -5.55 12.06 6.28
N LYS A 18 -5.05 11.02 5.59
CA LYS A 18 -5.78 9.77 5.37
C LYS A 18 -5.52 8.85 6.58
N PRO A 19 -6.44 8.73 7.55
CA PRO A 19 -6.14 8.07 8.83
C PRO A 19 -5.71 6.61 8.65
N TYR A 20 -6.39 5.88 7.76
CA TYR A 20 -6.05 4.48 7.43
C TYR A 20 -4.61 4.29 6.90
N LEU A 21 -4.04 5.29 6.19
CA LEU A 21 -2.65 5.24 5.75
C LEU A 21 -1.68 5.46 6.91
N LEU A 22 -2.05 6.31 7.86
CA LEU A 22 -1.25 6.56 9.07
C LEU A 22 -1.22 5.31 9.95
N GLU A 23 -2.39 4.73 10.22
CA GLU A 23 -2.53 3.47 10.98
C GLU A 23 -1.75 2.33 10.31
N CYS A 24 -1.85 2.20 8.99
CA CYS A 24 -1.05 1.23 8.24
C CYS A 24 0.45 1.49 8.39
N SER A 25 0.89 2.74 8.26
CA SER A 25 2.30 3.11 8.38
C SER A 25 2.85 2.81 9.78
N GLU A 26 2.07 3.07 10.82
CA GLU A 26 2.44 2.75 12.21
C GLU A 26 2.56 1.24 12.43
N TRP A 27 1.59 0.47 11.93
CA TRP A 27 1.66 -0.99 12.00
C TRP A 27 2.90 -1.52 11.27
N LEU A 28 3.18 -1.03 10.06
CA LEU A 28 4.36 -1.42 9.29
C LEU A 28 5.65 -1.13 10.05
N ARG A 29 5.78 0.05 10.67
CA ARG A 29 6.94 0.39 11.49
C ARG A 29 7.14 -0.54 12.69
N GLN A 30 6.06 -1.08 13.26
CA GLN A 30 6.12 -1.97 14.41
C GLN A 30 6.35 -3.44 14.05
N ASN A 31 5.96 -3.86 12.83
CA ASN A 31 5.91 -5.27 12.43
C ASN A 31 6.86 -5.66 11.30
N THR A 32 7.59 -4.70 10.74
CA THR A 32 8.62 -4.94 9.73
C THR A 32 10.00 -4.59 10.28
N THR A 33 11.02 -5.23 9.73
CA THR A 33 12.43 -4.95 10.04
C THR A 33 13.15 -4.62 8.74
N THR A 34 14.14 -3.73 8.82
CA THR A 34 14.99 -3.36 7.68
C THR A 34 15.53 -4.60 6.97
N GLY A 35 15.44 -4.62 5.64
CA GLY A 35 15.95 -5.70 4.81
C GLY A 35 14.99 -6.88 4.59
N MET A 36 13.80 -6.87 5.20
CA MET A 36 12.74 -7.80 4.80
C MET A 36 12.39 -7.59 3.33
N ARG A 37 12.13 -8.68 2.60
CA ARG A 37 11.59 -8.59 1.24
C ARG A 37 10.08 -8.42 1.32
N ILE A 38 9.57 -7.38 0.69
CA ILE A 38 8.15 -7.03 0.72
C ILE A 38 7.64 -6.86 -0.70
N PHE A 39 6.55 -7.56 -1.01
CA PHE A 39 5.81 -7.36 -2.24
C PHE A 39 4.75 -6.28 -2.00
N SER A 40 4.68 -5.26 -2.87
CA SER A 40 3.73 -4.17 -2.72
C SER A 40 3.40 -3.54 -4.06
N ASN A 41 2.15 -3.10 -4.22
CA ASN A 41 1.69 -2.29 -5.35
C ASN A 41 1.70 -0.78 -5.04
N ASP A 42 2.16 -0.38 -3.86
CA ASP A 42 2.21 1.01 -3.43
C ASP A 42 3.60 1.40 -2.91
N LYS A 43 4.22 2.35 -3.61
CA LYS A 43 5.56 2.87 -3.30
C LYS A 43 5.62 3.62 -1.96
N GLN A 44 4.53 4.26 -1.54
CA GLN A 44 4.50 5.03 -0.29
C GLN A 44 4.46 4.09 0.91
N LEU A 45 3.70 2.99 0.80
CA LEU A 45 3.59 1.99 1.86
C LEU A 45 4.90 1.21 2.04
N ILE A 46 5.51 0.73 0.94
CA ILE A 46 6.79 0.01 1.03
C ILE A 46 7.90 0.89 1.61
N ALA A 47 7.89 2.21 1.33
CA ALA A 47 8.83 3.16 1.91
C ALA A 47 8.73 3.28 3.45
N GLN A 48 7.61 2.88 4.07
CA GLN A 48 7.45 2.88 5.53
C GLN A 48 8.11 1.69 6.22
N THR A 49 8.52 0.67 5.46
CA THR A 49 8.98 -0.62 6.00
C THR A 49 10.49 -0.72 6.19
N GLY A 50 11.26 0.25 5.68
CA GLY A 50 12.72 0.16 5.63
C GLY A 50 13.26 -0.90 4.66
N SER A 51 12.39 -1.53 3.86
CA SER A 51 12.76 -2.53 2.84
C SER A 51 13.29 -1.85 1.57
N PRO A 52 14.17 -2.52 0.81
CA PRO A 52 14.55 -2.06 -0.53
C PRO A 52 13.30 -1.88 -1.40
N ILE A 53 13.23 -0.75 -2.12
CA ILE A 53 12.11 -0.46 -3.01
C ILE A 53 12.47 -0.90 -4.43
N ASP A 54 11.84 -1.96 -4.90
CA ASP A 54 11.83 -2.30 -6.33
C ASP A 54 10.69 -1.55 -7.04
N LEU A 55 11.03 -0.46 -7.73
CA LEU A 55 10.05 0.36 -8.43
C LEU A 55 9.42 -0.35 -9.64
N GLN A 56 10.13 -1.29 -10.27
CA GLN A 56 9.60 -2.05 -11.39
C GLN A 56 8.55 -3.04 -10.89
N GLN A 57 8.84 -3.74 -9.79
CA GLN A 57 7.87 -4.58 -9.10
C GLN A 57 6.64 -3.77 -8.69
N VAL A 58 6.81 -2.61 -8.04
CA VAL A 58 5.68 -1.81 -7.56
C VAL A 58 4.76 -1.37 -8.70
N GLN A 59 5.33 -0.93 -9.83
CA GLN A 59 4.55 -0.50 -10.99
C GLN A 59 3.86 -1.68 -11.70
N GLY A 60 4.51 -2.84 -11.73
CA GLY A 60 4.00 -4.06 -12.35
C GLY A 60 3.18 -4.96 -11.43
N ALA A 61 3.04 -4.62 -10.14
CA ALA A 61 2.50 -5.53 -9.13
C ALA A 61 1.09 -6.06 -9.47
N ALA A 62 0.20 -5.19 -9.96
CA ALA A 62 -1.14 -5.61 -10.36
C ALA A 62 -1.09 -6.63 -11.51
N GLN A 63 -0.21 -6.41 -12.50
CA GLN A 63 -0.01 -7.35 -13.60
C GLN A 63 0.61 -8.66 -13.12
N LEU A 64 1.57 -8.60 -12.20
CA LEU A 64 2.17 -9.79 -11.60
C LEU A 64 1.14 -10.64 -10.84
N ILE A 65 0.21 -10.00 -10.13
CA ILE A 65 -0.90 -10.70 -9.46
C ILE A 65 -1.84 -11.31 -10.51
N ALA A 66 -2.27 -10.53 -11.51
CA ALA A 66 -3.15 -11.02 -12.58
C ALA A 66 -2.57 -12.22 -13.35
N ASP A 67 -1.26 -12.18 -13.65
CA ASP A 67 -0.55 -13.23 -14.37
C ASP A 67 -0.12 -14.41 -13.48
N ARG A 68 -0.47 -14.38 -12.18
CA ARG A 68 -0.07 -15.38 -11.18
C ARG A 68 1.44 -15.54 -11.00
N HIS A 69 2.20 -14.47 -11.24
CA HIS A 69 3.66 -14.42 -11.12
C HIS A 69 4.15 -13.58 -9.93
N ALA A 70 3.23 -13.06 -9.11
CA ALA A 70 3.62 -12.35 -7.90
C ALA A 70 4.34 -13.30 -6.91
N PRO A 71 5.45 -12.86 -6.31
CA PRO A 71 6.36 -13.73 -5.56
C PRO A 71 5.76 -14.19 -4.23
N LEU A 72 5.74 -15.49 -4.00
CA LEU A 72 5.35 -16.10 -2.72
C LEU A 72 6.56 -16.45 -1.86
N GLU A 73 7.62 -16.98 -2.48
CA GLU A 73 8.83 -17.40 -1.80
C GLU A 73 9.74 -16.21 -1.42
N ASP A 74 10.40 -16.34 -0.27
CA ASP A 74 11.30 -15.33 0.32
C ASP A 74 10.66 -13.95 0.55
N VAL A 75 9.33 -13.83 0.50
CA VAL A 75 8.60 -12.59 0.77
C VAL A 75 7.99 -12.64 2.17
N ALA A 76 8.35 -11.68 3.02
CA ALA A 76 7.85 -11.62 4.39
C ALA A 76 6.38 -11.17 4.44
N TYR A 77 6.03 -10.17 3.63
CA TYR A 77 4.68 -9.62 3.54
C TYR A 77 4.34 -9.19 2.12
N TRP A 78 3.06 -9.34 1.79
CA TRP A 78 2.42 -8.63 0.70
C TRP A 78 1.64 -7.45 1.28
N ILE A 79 1.86 -6.24 0.77
CA ILE A 79 1.12 -5.03 1.16
C ILE A 79 0.38 -4.53 -0.06
N ILE A 80 -0.92 -4.79 -0.14
CA ILE A 80 -1.72 -4.48 -1.32
C ILE A 80 -2.70 -3.35 -1.00
N HIS A 81 -2.53 -2.22 -1.68
CA HIS A 81 -3.45 -1.09 -1.64
C HIS A 81 -4.44 -1.20 -2.80
N ILE A 82 -5.68 -1.49 -2.48
CA ILE A 82 -6.81 -1.61 -3.38
C ILE A 82 -7.59 -0.30 -3.31
N LYS A 83 -7.50 0.51 -4.37
CA LYS A 83 -8.24 1.77 -4.48
C LYS A 83 -9.68 1.50 -4.91
N ARG A 84 -10.58 2.43 -4.57
CA ARG A 84 -11.97 2.39 -5.04
C ARG A 84 -12.03 2.15 -6.56
N GLY A 85 -12.82 1.15 -6.96
CA GLY A 85 -13.04 0.79 -8.37
C GLY A 85 -12.08 -0.26 -8.93
N GLN A 86 -11.10 -0.74 -8.16
CA GLN A 86 -10.18 -1.81 -8.57
C GLN A 86 -10.75 -3.21 -8.30
N GLN A 87 -11.97 -3.49 -8.78
CA GLN A 87 -12.60 -4.79 -8.56
C GLN A 87 -11.78 -5.94 -9.15
N GLN A 88 -11.18 -5.74 -10.33
CA GLN A 88 -10.33 -6.75 -10.96
C GLN A 88 -9.17 -7.19 -10.06
N LEU A 89 -8.52 -6.25 -9.35
CA LEU A 89 -7.44 -6.58 -8.43
C LEU A 89 -7.94 -7.40 -7.23
N VAL A 90 -9.17 -7.17 -6.78
CA VAL A 90 -9.80 -8.00 -5.74
C VAL A 90 -10.01 -9.41 -6.28
N ASP A 91 -10.57 -9.53 -7.48
CA ASP A 91 -10.86 -10.82 -8.11
C ASP A 91 -9.56 -11.61 -8.36
N ASP A 92 -8.50 -10.94 -8.84
CA ASP A 92 -7.18 -11.56 -9.05
C ASP A 92 -6.53 -12.02 -7.73
N LEU A 93 -6.78 -11.34 -6.61
CA LEU A 93 -6.30 -11.74 -5.28
C LEU A 93 -7.03 -12.98 -4.74
N LEU A 94 -8.27 -13.26 -5.17
CA LEU A 94 -9.00 -14.46 -4.74
C LEU A 94 -8.26 -15.74 -5.16
N GLU A 95 -7.56 -15.69 -6.30
CA GLU A 95 -6.74 -16.79 -6.80
C GLU A 95 -5.51 -17.09 -5.92
N TYR A 96 -5.22 -16.23 -4.95
CA TYR A 96 -4.13 -16.37 -3.99
C TYR A 96 -4.58 -16.75 -2.57
N GLU A 97 -5.88 -16.94 -2.33
CA GLU A 97 -6.42 -17.22 -0.97
C GLU A 97 -5.79 -18.45 -0.32
N ASP A 98 -5.48 -19.48 -1.10
CA ASP A 98 -4.85 -20.71 -0.62
C ASP A 98 -3.34 -20.56 -0.31
N PHE A 99 -2.74 -19.41 -0.64
CA PHE A 99 -1.30 -19.15 -0.47
C PHE A 99 -1.01 -17.96 0.44
N LEU A 100 -2.01 -17.13 0.73
CA LEU A 100 -1.87 -15.88 1.46
C LEU A 100 -2.81 -15.85 2.66
N THR A 101 -2.26 -15.68 3.84
CA THR A 101 -3.06 -15.42 5.04
C THR A 101 -3.17 -13.90 5.27
N PRO A 102 -4.38 -13.32 5.33
CA PRO A 102 -4.54 -11.92 5.70
C PRO A 102 -4.15 -11.72 7.17
N VAL A 103 -3.21 -10.80 7.40
CA VAL A 103 -2.69 -10.48 8.74
C VAL A 103 -3.34 -9.21 9.29
N GLN A 104 -3.53 -8.20 8.45
CA GLN A 104 -4.08 -6.93 8.87
C GLN A 104 -4.78 -6.20 7.71
N ARG A 105 -5.81 -5.42 8.05
CA ARG A 105 -6.63 -4.67 7.12
C ARG A 105 -6.80 -3.21 7.59
N PHE A 106 -6.70 -2.26 6.67
CA PHE A 106 -6.99 -0.84 6.91
C PHE A 106 -7.88 -0.32 5.80
N GLU A 107 -8.97 0.35 6.13
CA GLU A 107 -9.94 0.83 5.14
C GLU A 107 -10.41 2.24 5.43
N ASN A 108 -10.89 2.91 4.40
CA ASN A 108 -11.56 4.20 4.56
C ASN A 108 -13.04 4.12 4.14
N GLU A 109 -13.82 5.12 4.56
CA GLU A 109 -15.25 5.24 4.23
C GLU A 109 -15.53 5.37 2.73
N ARG A 110 -14.51 5.64 1.91
CA ARG A 110 -14.63 5.78 0.45
C ARG A 110 -14.40 4.45 -0.28
N GLY A 111 -14.05 3.38 0.44
CA GLY A 111 -13.79 2.06 -0.12
C GLY A 111 -12.36 1.85 -0.63
N ASP A 112 -11.39 2.69 -0.25
CA ASP A 112 -9.98 2.30 -0.38
C ASP A 112 -9.62 1.36 0.77
N LEU A 113 -8.82 0.36 0.44
CA LEU A 113 -8.50 -0.76 1.31
C LEU A 113 -7.02 -1.09 1.19
N ILE A 114 -6.35 -1.32 2.31
CA ILE A 114 -5.03 -1.92 2.36
C ILE A 114 -5.17 -3.25 3.07
N VAL A 115 -4.68 -4.32 2.44
CA VAL A 115 -4.57 -5.63 3.07
C VAL A 115 -3.11 -6.04 3.10
N ILE A 116 -2.68 -6.48 4.27
CA ILE A 116 -1.36 -7.05 4.50
C ILE A 116 -1.53 -8.56 4.61
N TYR A 117 -0.85 -9.30 3.75
CA TYR A 117 -0.84 -10.75 3.76
C TYR A 117 0.53 -11.30 4.13
N ARG A 118 0.53 -12.51 4.69
CA ARG A 118 1.72 -13.34 4.87
C ARG A 118 1.59 -14.56 3.95
N PRO A 119 2.59 -14.83 3.08
CA PRO A 119 2.66 -16.09 2.35
C PRO A 119 2.73 -17.29 3.30
N LEU A 120 2.07 -18.39 2.95
CA LEU A 120 2.03 -19.65 3.70
C LEU A 120 3.33 -20.46 3.57
#